data_AF-A0A2J7Q475-F1
#
_entry.id   AF-A0A2J7Q475-F1
#
_cell.length_a   1.000
_cell.length_b   1.000
_cell.length_c   1.000
_cell.angle_alpha   90.00
_cell.angle_beta   90.00
_cell.angle_gamma   90.00
#
_symmetry.space_group_name_H-M   'P 1'
#
loop_
_entity.id
_entity.type
_entity.pdbx_description
1 polymer ?
#
loop_
_entity_poly.entity_id
_entity_poly.type
_entity_poly.pdbx_seq_one_letter_code
_entity_poly.pdbx_strand_id
1 'polypeptide(L)'
;MPKSIKKELSKKILHPKSRKAVQLTKETKKISRREKIKLVHHMKQNLIGEKFLWFRDHLVPDVTEYTPELILSIIELYLGRFKEELEQISLKHAVGNRKNRQHANREDIIRLTLLRDEEEFNTCGLEIPDITIPKQLAMLRNWNGELRFLQNFKLKRFSRKNLQHQITCSKNNQEELVADGDIALSMKAPAVQIIESDPQIDGTSDVNEIAVCLESRDQEIMDDSMDVLN
;
A
#
# COMPACT_ATOMS: atom_id res chain seq x y z
N MET A 1 30.65 9.19 15.34
CA MET A 1 31.81 8.89 16.21
C MET A 1 31.76 9.75 17.46
N PRO A 2 31.79 9.15 18.66
CA PRO A 2 31.75 9.88 19.92
C PRO A 2 33.01 10.74 20.11
N LYS A 3 32.84 11.88 20.80
CA LYS A 3 33.88 12.89 21.01
C LYS A 3 35.12 12.33 21.73
N SER A 4 34.95 11.33 22.60
CA SER A 4 36.04 10.66 23.31
C SER A 4 36.99 9.88 22.37
N ILE A 5 36.45 9.09 21.45
CA ILE A 5 37.24 8.28 20.50
C ILE A 5 38.02 9.19 19.52
N LYS A 6 37.38 10.28 19.05
CA LYS A 6 38.06 11.29 18.21
C LYS A 6 39.22 11.97 18.94
N LYS A 7 39.06 12.28 20.22
CA LYS A 7 40.10 12.88 21.07
C LYS A 7 41.27 11.93 21.35
N GLU A 8 41.06 10.62 21.31
CA GLU A 8 42.16 9.64 21.48
C GLU A 8 42.96 9.40 20.20
N LEU A 9 42.30 9.36 19.05
CA LEU A 9 42.97 9.18 17.74
C LEU A 9 43.81 10.41 17.35
N SER A 10 43.40 11.61 17.75
CA SER A 10 44.12 12.86 17.46
C SER A 10 45.36 13.09 18.31
N LYS A 11 45.49 12.40 19.45
CA LYS A 11 46.60 12.60 20.39
C LYS A 11 47.87 11.83 20.05
N LYS A 12 47.79 10.75 19.26
CA LYS A 12 48.93 9.89 18.92
C LYS A 12 48.76 9.27 17.54
N ILE A 13 49.83 9.29 16.74
CA ILE A 13 49.92 8.47 15.52
C ILE A 13 49.98 7.00 15.97
N LEU A 14 48.88 6.27 15.81
CA LEU A 14 48.77 4.86 16.18
C LEU A 14 49.03 3.99 14.94
N HIS A 15 49.93 3.01 15.05
CA HIS A 15 50.10 2.01 14.01
C HIS A 15 48.78 1.22 13.81
N PRO A 16 48.34 0.93 12.57
CA PRO A 16 47.03 0.31 12.31
C PRO A 16 46.80 -1.02 13.04
N LYS A 17 47.86 -1.83 13.20
CA LYS A 17 47.81 -3.13 13.90
C LYS A 17 48.10 -3.05 15.41
N SER A 18 48.27 -1.85 15.97
CA SER A 18 48.50 -1.70 17.42
C SER A 18 47.29 -2.18 18.22
N ARG A 19 47.52 -2.78 19.40
CA ARG A 19 46.45 -3.20 20.33
C ARG A 19 45.45 -2.06 20.60
N LYS A 20 45.95 -0.82 20.75
CA LYS A 20 45.12 0.36 20.97
C LYS A 20 44.29 0.72 19.73
N ALA A 21 44.85 0.63 18.53
CA ALA A 21 44.10 0.85 17.28
C ALA A 21 43.01 -0.22 17.09
N VAL A 22 43.30 -1.48 17.38
CA VAL A 22 42.33 -2.59 17.33
C VAL A 22 41.19 -2.37 18.35
N GLN A 23 41.49 -1.86 19.55
CA GLN A 23 40.45 -1.52 20.53
C GLN A 23 39.55 -0.38 20.04
N LEU A 24 40.12 0.72 19.56
CA LEU A 24 39.36 1.88 19.05
C LEU A 24 38.48 1.52 17.85
N THR A 25 38.97 0.67 16.94
CA THR A 25 38.18 0.19 15.79
C THR A 25 37.02 -0.70 16.25
N LYS A 26 37.23 -1.61 17.22
CA LYS A 26 36.16 -2.42 17.81
C LYS A 26 35.08 -1.56 18.47
N GLU A 27 35.48 -0.55 19.25
CA GLU A 27 34.55 0.39 19.88
C GLU A 27 33.77 1.21 18.85
N THR A 28 34.46 1.73 17.84
CA THR A 28 33.83 2.48 16.74
C THR A 28 32.79 1.64 16.00
N LYS A 29 33.12 0.38 15.68
CA LYS A 29 32.18 -0.58 15.06
C LYS A 29 30.97 -0.84 15.97
N LYS A 30 31.19 -1.01 17.29
CA LYS A 30 30.10 -1.21 18.26
C LYS A 30 29.16 0.00 18.33
N ILE A 31 29.71 1.21 18.33
CA ILE A 31 28.91 2.45 18.33
C ILE A 31 28.15 2.61 17.02
N SER A 32 28.81 2.45 15.87
CA SER A 32 28.15 2.54 14.57
C SER A 32 27.01 1.53 14.44
N ARG A 33 27.18 0.29 14.93
CA ARG A 33 26.11 -0.70 14.96
C ARG A 33 24.91 -0.23 15.80
N ARG A 34 25.16 0.33 17.00
CA ARG A 34 24.09 0.88 17.85
C ARG A 34 23.38 2.06 17.19
N GLU A 35 24.12 2.97 16.57
CA GLU A 35 23.55 4.11 15.82
C GLU A 35 22.69 3.63 14.65
N LYS A 36 23.14 2.63 13.88
CA LYS A 36 22.36 2.02 12.80
C LYS A 36 21.04 1.40 13.30
N ILE A 37 21.07 0.65 14.41
CA ILE A 37 19.86 0.07 14.99
C ILE A 37 18.87 1.15 15.40
N LYS A 38 19.36 2.22 16.06
CA LYS A 38 18.53 3.37 16.45
C LYS A 38 17.90 4.05 15.23
N LEU A 39 18.68 4.25 14.18
CA LEU A 39 18.21 4.86 12.94
C LEU A 39 17.12 4.00 12.29
N VAL A 40 17.34 2.69 12.13
CA VAL A 40 16.35 1.77 11.55
C VAL A 40 15.06 1.77 12.38
N HIS A 41 15.17 1.76 13.71
CA HIS A 41 14.00 1.84 14.59
C HIS A 41 13.24 3.15 14.40
N HIS A 42 13.94 4.28 14.37
CA HIS A 42 13.34 5.60 14.12
C HIS A 42 12.68 5.67 12.74
N MET A 43 13.31 5.13 11.69
CA MET A 43 12.73 5.07 10.35
C MET A 43 11.44 4.26 10.31
N LYS A 44 11.38 3.13 11.02
CA LYS A 44 10.15 2.34 11.16
C LYS A 44 9.04 3.11 11.86
N GLN A 45 9.36 3.79 12.97
CA GLN A 45 8.40 4.65 13.68
C GLN A 45 7.92 5.79 12.79
N ASN A 46 8.81 6.41 12.02
CA ASN A 46 8.47 7.47 11.09
C ASN A 46 7.50 6.96 10.02
N LEU A 47 7.76 5.80 9.41
CA LEU A 47 6.87 5.23 8.40
C LEU A 47 5.45 4.97 8.95
N ILE A 48 5.35 4.45 10.17
CA ILE A 48 4.05 4.27 10.85
C ILE A 48 3.39 5.62 11.13
N GLY A 49 4.17 6.61 11.57
CA GLY A 49 3.67 7.94 11.85
C GLY A 49 3.13 8.65 10.61
N GLU A 50 3.88 8.64 9.51
CA GLU A 50 3.44 9.18 8.22
C GLU A 50 2.17 8.48 7.73
N LYS A 51 2.08 7.15 7.89
CA LYS A 51 0.86 6.40 7.57
C LYS A 51 -0.33 6.94 8.38
N PHE A 52 -0.18 7.11 9.69
CA PHE A 52 -1.27 7.58 10.56
C PHE A 52 -1.65 9.03 10.28
N LEU A 53 -0.66 9.89 9.99
CA LEU A 53 -0.89 11.27 9.57
C LEU A 53 -1.72 11.32 8.30
N TRP A 54 -1.38 10.49 7.31
CA TRP A 54 -2.19 10.37 6.10
C TRP A 54 -3.63 10.00 6.43
N PHE A 55 -3.86 8.98 7.27
CA PHE A 55 -5.22 8.59 7.66
C PHE A 55 -5.95 9.72 8.38
N ARG A 56 -5.29 10.42 9.32
CA ARG A 56 -5.85 11.58 10.04
C ARG A 56 -6.33 12.66 9.07
N ASP A 57 -5.51 13.02 8.09
CA ASP A 57 -5.78 14.11 7.16
C ASP A 57 -6.92 13.78 6.17
N HIS A 58 -7.22 12.49 5.99
CA HIS A 58 -8.29 12.01 5.11
C HIS A 58 -9.50 11.47 5.90
N LEU A 59 -9.59 11.76 7.21
CA LEU A 59 -10.79 11.47 7.97
C LEU A 59 -11.92 12.43 7.55
N VAL A 60 -13.14 11.89 7.49
CA VAL A 60 -14.35 12.67 7.25
C VAL A 60 -14.60 13.54 8.49
N PRO A 61 -14.82 14.87 8.33
CA PRO A 61 -15.21 15.72 9.45
C PRO A 61 -16.53 15.23 10.06
N ASP A 62 -16.73 15.47 11.35
CA ASP A 62 -18.00 15.24 12.06
C ASP A 62 -18.47 13.78 12.24
N VAL A 63 -17.75 12.79 11.70
CA VAL A 63 -18.00 11.37 11.99
C VAL A 63 -17.42 10.98 13.35
N THR A 64 -18.28 10.51 14.26
CA THR A 64 -17.88 10.06 15.61
C THR A 64 -17.49 8.59 15.65
N GLU A 65 -18.11 7.76 14.82
CA GLU A 65 -17.87 6.32 14.74
C GLU A 65 -17.80 5.88 13.27
N TYR A 66 -16.77 5.11 12.95
CA TYR A 66 -16.55 4.63 11.59
C TYR A 66 -17.23 3.29 11.35
N THR A 67 -18.16 3.27 10.40
CA THR A 67 -18.78 2.04 9.90
C THR A 67 -17.77 1.25 9.04
N PRO A 68 -17.94 -0.08 8.90
CA PRO A 68 -17.06 -0.90 8.06
C PRO A 68 -16.98 -0.40 6.60
N GLU A 69 -18.07 0.16 6.07
CA GLU A 69 -18.12 0.77 4.73
C GLU A 69 -17.21 2.00 4.60
N LEU A 70 -17.24 2.90 5.60
CA LEU A 70 -16.36 4.08 5.63
C LEU A 70 -14.89 3.71 5.83
N ILE A 71 -14.62 2.64 6.57
CA ILE A 71 -13.24 2.14 6.73
C ILE A 71 -12.72 1.60 5.41
N LEU A 72 -13.55 0.81 4.71
CA LEU A 72 -13.21 0.29 3.39
C LEU A 72 -12.91 1.43 2.41
N SER A 73 -13.76 2.46 2.36
CA SER A 73 -13.57 3.59 1.44
C SER A 73 -12.30 4.38 1.72
N ILE A 74 -11.97 4.65 3.00
CA ILE A 74 -10.72 5.34 3.36
C ILE A 74 -9.50 4.49 3.04
N ILE A 75 -9.55 3.17 3.25
CA ILE A 75 -8.44 2.28 2.87
C ILE A 75 -8.25 2.24 1.35
N GLU A 76 -9.34 2.22 0.58
CA GLU A 76 -9.25 2.28 -0.89
C GLU A 76 -8.67 3.60 -1.37
N LEU A 77 -9.02 4.71 -0.71
CA LEU A 77 -8.39 6.01 -0.95
C LEU A 77 -6.88 5.97 -0.64
N TYR A 78 -6.48 5.31 0.45
CA TYR A 78 -5.07 5.13 0.82
C TYR A 78 -4.30 4.33 -0.23
N LEU A 79 -4.88 3.25 -0.76
CA LEU A 79 -4.29 2.47 -1.84
C LEU A 79 -4.21 3.28 -3.15
N GLY A 80 -5.14 4.21 -3.37
CA GLY A 80 -5.18 5.10 -4.52
C GLY A 80 -4.29 6.35 -4.43
N ARG A 81 -3.58 6.59 -3.31
CA ARG A 81 -2.89 7.87 -3.04
C ARG A 81 -1.83 8.28 -4.06
N PHE A 82 -1.28 7.33 -4.82
CA PHE A 82 -0.25 7.60 -5.84
C PHE A 82 -0.77 7.58 -7.28
N LYS A 83 -2.09 7.43 -7.50
CA LYS A 83 -2.67 7.35 -8.85
C LYS A 83 -2.31 8.56 -9.70
N GLU A 84 -2.44 9.77 -9.14
CA GLU A 84 -2.07 11.01 -9.82
C GLU A 84 -0.57 11.08 -10.15
N GLU A 85 0.30 10.69 -9.21
CA GLU A 85 1.76 10.70 -9.44
C GLU A 85 2.16 9.72 -10.55
N LEU A 86 1.57 8.52 -10.57
CA LEU A 86 1.80 7.53 -11.62
C LEU A 86 1.29 7.99 -12.99
N GLU A 87 0.14 8.65 -13.04
CA GLU A 87 -0.42 9.24 -14.27
C GLU A 87 0.50 10.32 -14.83
N GLN A 88 1.01 11.23 -13.99
CA GLN A 88 1.97 12.25 -14.41
C GLN A 88 3.26 11.65 -14.97
N ILE A 89 3.78 10.58 -14.37
CA ILE A 89 4.96 9.86 -14.87
C ILE A 89 4.65 9.22 -16.24
N SER A 90 3.50 8.57 -16.37
CA SER A 90 3.04 7.94 -17.62
C SER A 90 2.92 8.96 -18.77
N LEU A 91 2.30 10.12 -18.51
CA LEU A 91 2.19 11.21 -19.49
C LEU A 91 3.56 11.72 -19.95
N LYS A 92 4.51 11.89 -19.02
CA LYS A 92 5.89 12.30 -19.36
C LYS A 92 6.59 11.28 -20.23
N HIS A 93 6.37 9.98 -20.00
CA HIS A 93 6.91 8.92 -20.85
C HIS A 93 6.27 8.92 -22.24
N ALA A 94 4.96 9.18 -22.34
CA ALA A 94 4.25 9.23 -23.61
C ALA A 94 4.69 10.42 -24.51
N VAL A 95 5.04 11.56 -23.90
CA VAL A 95 5.45 12.78 -24.65
C VAL A 95 6.91 12.72 -25.13
N GLY A 96 7.78 11.97 -24.44
CA GLY A 96 9.21 11.92 -24.75
C GLY A 96 9.59 10.73 -25.62
N ASN A 97 9.81 10.94 -26.93
CA ASN A 97 10.39 9.95 -27.87
C ASN A 97 11.84 9.51 -27.56
N ARG A 98 12.35 9.74 -26.33
CA ARG A 98 13.74 9.45 -25.94
C ARG A 98 13.80 8.16 -25.12
N LYS A 99 14.80 7.32 -25.41
CA LYS A 99 15.05 5.99 -24.81
C LYS A 99 15.26 5.95 -23.28
N ASN A 100 15.21 7.07 -22.57
CA ASN A 100 15.54 7.13 -21.15
C ASN A 100 14.28 7.33 -20.30
N ARG A 101 13.91 6.32 -19.49
CA ARG A 101 12.72 6.33 -18.63
C ARG A 101 12.92 7.27 -17.45
N GLN A 102 12.62 8.56 -17.64
CA GLN A 102 12.70 9.55 -16.56
C GLN A 102 11.84 9.10 -15.37
N HIS A 103 12.32 9.28 -14.14
CA HIS A 103 11.62 8.87 -12.92
C HIS A 103 11.41 7.35 -12.73
N ALA A 104 12.09 6.48 -13.50
CA ALA A 104 12.04 5.03 -13.36
C ALA A 104 12.17 4.51 -11.91
N ASN A 105 13.17 4.99 -11.17
CA ASN A 105 13.39 4.55 -9.78
C ASN A 105 12.22 4.92 -8.85
N ARG A 106 11.61 6.10 -9.05
CA ARG A 106 10.49 6.56 -8.21
C ARG A 106 9.23 5.77 -8.51
N GLU A 107 8.95 5.58 -9.79
CA GLU A 107 7.86 4.75 -10.30
C GLU A 107 7.93 3.31 -9.75
N ASP A 108 9.12 2.69 -9.79
CA ASP A 108 9.32 1.33 -9.28
C ASP A 108 9.12 1.23 -7.76
N ILE A 109 9.60 2.23 -6.99
CA ILE A 109 9.36 2.30 -5.54
C ILE A 109 7.87 2.42 -5.22
N ILE A 110 7.14 3.27 -5.96
CA ILE A 110 5.69 3.45 -5.76
C ILE A 110 4.95 2.14 -6.07
N ARG A 111 5.25 1.51 -7.20
CA ARG A 111 4.63 0.24 -7.60
C ARG A 111 4.88 -0.85 -6.56
N LEU A 112 6.12 -1.00 -6.11
CA LEU A 112 6.47 -1.99 -5.08
C LEU A 112 5.73 -1.71 -3.76
N THR A 113 5.61 -0.44 -3.38
CA THR A 113 4.89 -0.04 -2.16
C THR A 113 3.40 -0.33 -2.28
N LEU A 114 2.77 -0.01 -3.41
CA LEU A 114 1.35 -0.22 -3.64
C LEU A 114 1.02 -1.71 -3.73
N LEU A 115 1.85 -2.49 -4.43
CA LEU A 115 1.72 -3.95 -4.49
C LEU A 115 1.78 -4.56 -3.09
N ARG A 116 2.70 -4.09 -2.25
CA ARG A 116 2.82 -4.54 -0.87
C ARG A 116 1.60 -4.17 -0.02
N ASP A 117 1.16 -2.92 -0.08
CA ASP A 117 -0.01 -2.44 0.66
C ASP A 117 -1.29 -3.20 0.24
N GLU A 118 -1.45 -3.47 -1.05
CA GLU A 118 -2.60 -4.20 -1.59
C GLU A 118 -2.55 -5.70 -1.25
N GLU A 119 -1.38 -6.33 -1.32
CA GLU A 119 -1.18 -7.70 -0.85
C GLU A 119 -1.54 -7.84 0.63
N GLU A 120 -1.05 -6.92 1.49
CA GLU A 120 -1.37 -6.90 2.92
C GLU A 120 -2.87 -6.72 3.14
N PHE A 121 -3.54 -5.84 2.40
CA PHE A 121 -4.99 -5.63 2.53
C PHE A 121 -5.82 -6.86 2.14
N ASN A 122 -5.42 -7.54 1.07
CA ASN A 122 -6.12 -8.72 0.54
C ASN A 122 -5.89 -9.98 1.39
N THR A 123 -4.75 -10.07 2.08
CA THR A 123 -4.37 -11.25 2.88
C THR A 123 -4.63 -11.03 4.37
N CYS A 124 -3.61 -10.59 5.13
CA CYS A 124 -3.61 -10.52 6.58
C CYS A 124 -4.30 -9.27 7.17
N GLY A 125 -4.55 -8.27 6.33
CA GLY A 125 -5.15 -6.99 6.67
C GLY A 125 -4.12 -5.90 6.99
N LEU A 126 -4.44 -4.68 6.56
CA LEU A 126 -3.66 -3.48 6.83
C LEU A 126 -3.81 -3.06 8.28
N GLU A 127 -2.66 -2.82 8.93
CA GLU A 127 -2.61 -2.34 10.32
C GLU A 127 -2.71 -0.82 10.36
N ILE A 128 -3.76 -0.32 11.01
CA ILE A 128 -4.05 1.10 11.21
C ILE A 128 -4.62 1.33 12.64
N PRO A 129 -4.65 2.57 13.15
CA PRO A 129 -5.27 2.88 14.42
C PRO A 129 -6.75 2.46 14.40
N ASP A 130 -7.25 1.98 15.53
CA ASP A 130 -8.61 1.51 15.64
C ASP A 130 -9.61 2.69 15.63
N ILE A 131 -9.96 3.13 14.42
CA ILE A 131 -10.92 4.21 14.18
C ILE A 131 -12.38 3.83 14.46
N THR A 132 -12.67 2.56 14.77
CA THR A 132 -14.01 2.16 15.25
C THR A 132 -14.28 2.63 16.67
N ILE A 133 -13.23 2.87 17.47
CA ILE A 133 -13.37 3.34 18.84
C ILE A 133 -13.35 4.88 18.85
N PRO A 134 -14.40 5.56 19.32
CA PRO A 134 -14.49 7.03 19.27
C PRO A 134 -13.37 7.73 20.05
N LYS A 135 -12.92 7.13 21.17
CA LYS A 135 -11.78 7.62 21.95
C LYS A 135 -10.46 7.61 21.16
N GLN A 136 -10.22 6.55 20.38
CA GLN A 136 -9.01 6.44 19.55
C GLN A 136 -9.10 7.38 18.36
N LEU A 137 -10.28 7.53 17.77
CA LEU A 137 -10.53 8.48 16.69
C LEU A 137 -10.28 9.93 17.13
N ALA A 138 -10.79 10.35 18.29
CA ALA A 138 -10.55 11.68 18.84
C ALA A 138 -9.04 11.91 19.12
N MET A 139 -8.34 10.90 19.63
CA MET A 139 -6.89 10.94 19.83
C MET A 139 -6.16 11.12 18.48
N LEU A 140 -6.58 10.41 17.43
CA LEU A 140 -5.98 10.49 16.11
C LEU A 140 -6.20 11.88 15.47
N ARG A 141 -7.42 12.43 15.56
CA ARG A 141 -7.76 13.78 15.06
C ARG A 141 -6.88 14.86 15.69
N ASN A 142 -6.66 14.78 17.00
CA ASN A 142 -5.88 15.78 17.75
C ASN A 142 -4.36 15.52 17.73
N TRP A 143 -3.92 14.41 17.13
CA TRP A 143 -2.51 14.04 17.15
C TRP A 143 -1.71 14.89 16.16
N ASN A 144 -0.62 15.48 16.65
CA ASN A 144 0.26 16.39 15.91
C ASN A 144 1.38 15.70 15.12
N GLY A 145 1.46 14.37 15.13
CA GLY A 145 2.54 13.62 14.49
C GLY A 145 3.72 13.29 15.40
N GLU A 146 3.68 13.61 16.69
CA GLU A 146 4.79 13.28 17.60
C GLU A 146 4.92 11.76 17.79
N LEU A 147 6.05 11.20 17.31
CA LEU A 147 6.31 9.76 17.25
C LEU A 147 6.31 9.07 18.63
N ARG A 148 6.55 9.82 19.71
CA ARG A 148 6.57 9.29 21.09
C ARG A 148 5.20 8.78 21.53
N PHE A 149 4.12 9.33 20.96
CA PHE A 149 2.76 8.93 21.28
C PHE A 149 2.22 7.80 20.41
N LEU A 150 3.00 7.29 19.43
CA LEU A 150 2.58 6.17 18.58
C LEU A 150 2.20 4.92 19.38
N GLN A 151 2.90 4.66 20.48
CA GLN A 151 2.63 3.52 21.38
C GLN A 151 1.27 3.59 22.10
N ASN A 152 0.64 4.77 22.15
CA ASN A 152 -0.64 4.96 22.83
C ASN A 152 -1.84 4.55 21.96
N PHE A 153 -1.65 4.43 20.64
CA PHE A 153 -2.69 4.01 19.72
C PHE A 153 -2.91 2.51 19.79
N LYS A 154 -4.17 2.09 19.81
CA LYS A 154 -4.55 0.70 19.62
C LYS A 154 -4.58 0.41 18.13
N LEU A 155 -3.80 -0.57 17.69
CA LEU A 155 -3.72 -0.95 16.28
C LEU A 155 -4.64 -2.14 16.01
N LYS A 156 -5.33 -2.09 14.88
CA LYS A 156 -6.24 -3.14 14.42
C LYS A 156 -5.95 -3.43 12.95
N ARG A 157 -6.04 -4.71 12.59
CA ARG A 157 -5.89 -5.16 11.19
C ARG A 157 -7.23 -5.16 10.51
N PHE A 158 -7.31 -4.50 9.36
CA PHE A 158 -8.49 -4.49 8.52
C PHE A 158 -8.17 -5.21 7.20
N SER A 159 -8.84 -6.33 6.97
CA SER A 159 -8.73 -7.12 5.73
C SER A 159 -9.96 -6.88 4.86
N ARG A 160 -9.77 -6.87 3.54
CA ARG A 160 -10.84 -6.67 2.56
C ARG A 160 -11.99 -7.66 2.78
N LYS A 161 -11.69 -8.95 2.92
CA LYS A 161 -12.69 -10.01 3.12
C LYS A 161 -13.48 -9.81 4.42
N ASN A 162 -12.80 -9.40 5.49
CA ASN A 162 -13.41 -9.19 6.80
C ASN A 162 -14.37 -8.00 6.76
N LEU A 163 -13.94 -6.87 6.19
CA LEU A 163 -14.80 -5.69 6.02
C LEU A 163 -16.02 -6.01 5.15
N GLN A 164 -15.84 -6.68 4.02
CA GLN A 164 -16.94 -7.09 3.14
C GLN A 164 -17.95 -7.99 3.86
N HIS A 165 -17.47 -8.97 4.64
CA HIS A 165 -18.35 -9.83 5.42
C HIS A 165 -19.17 -9.05 6.46
N GLN A 166 -18.54 -8.11 7.19
CA GLN A 166 -19.25 -7.25 8.15
C GLN A 166 -20.33 -6.41 7.48
N ILE A 167 -20.06 -5.90 6.27
CA ILE A 167 -21.02 -5.12 5.48
C ILE A 167 -22.22 -6.00 5.08
N THR A 168 -21.97 -7.19 4.53
CA THR A 168 -23.05 -8.11 4.10
C THR A 168 -23.92 -8.55 5.27
N CYS A 169 -23.33 -8.95 6.41
CA CYS A 169 -24.10 -9.36 7.58
C CYS A 169 -24.94 -8.21 8.16
N SER A 170 -24.42 -6.98 8.14
CA SER A 170 -25.17 -5.82 8.63
C SER A 170 -26.39 -5.52 7.76
N LYS A 171 -26.31 -5.76 6.45
CA LYS A 171 -27.42 -5.57 5.49
C LYS A 171 -28.53 -6.60 5.67
N ASN A 172 -28.16 -7.88 5.78
CA ASN A 172 -29.13 -8.96 5.97
C ASN A 172 -29.96 -8.78 7.25
N ASN A 173 -29.33 -8.34 8.35
CA ASN A 173 -30.05 -8.08 9.60
C ASN A 173 -31.03 -6.89 9.51
N GLN A 174 -30.80 -5.93 8.62
CA GLN A 174 -31.73 -4.82 8.40
C GLN A 174 -32.91 -5.23 7.51
N GLU A 175 -32.72 -6.17 6.58
CA GLU A 175 -33.80 -6.71 5.74
C GLU A 175 -34.73 -7.67 6.52
N GLU A 176 -34.19 -8.46 7.46
CA GLU A 176 -34.97 -9.41 8.27
C GLU A 176 -35.89 -8.72 9.28
N LEU A 177 -35.51 -7.54 9.81
CA LEU A 177 -36.34 -6.75 10.74
C LEU A 177 -37.49 -5.98 10.07
N VAL A 178 -37.55 -5.94 8.74
CA VAL A 178 -38.63 -5.27 7.98
C VAL A 178 -39.71 -6.29 7.57
N ALA A 179 -39.47 -7.60 7.72
CA ALA A 179 -40.41 -8.65 7.31
C ALA A 179 -41.53 -8.94 8.34
N ASP A 180 -41.37 -8.52 9.60
CA ASP A 180 -42.30 -8.84 10.70
C ASP A 180 -43.34 -7.73 11.01
N GLY A 181 -43.54 -6.79 10.09
CA GLY A 181 -44.47 -5.65 10.23
C GLY A 181 -45.57 -5.59 9.16
N ASP A 182 -46.51 -6.55 9.21
CA ASP A 182 -47.94 -6.44 8.85
C ASP A 182 -48.39 -5.95 7.43
N ILE A 183 -48.90 -6.87 6.58
CA ILE A 183 -50.34 -7.07 6.22
C ILE A 183 -50.51 -7.95 4.98
N ALA A 184 -51.23 -9.06 5.18
CA ALA A 184 -51.80 -9.88 4.13
C ALA A 184 -52.90 -9.13 3.35
N LEU A 185 -52.81 -9.11 2.02
CA LEU A 185 -54.01 -9.08 1.18
C LEU A 185 -53.80 -9.90 -0.10
N SER A 186 -54.39 -11.09 -0.06
CA SER A 186 -54.75 -11.93 -1.21
C SER A 186 -55.41 -11.12 -2.32
N MET A 187 -54.93 -11.25 -3.57
CA MET A 187 -55.78 -11.41 -4.76
C MET A 187 -55.01 -12.07 -5.92
N LYS A 188 -55.36 -13.34 -6.14
CA LYS A 188 -55.48 -14.10 -7.41
C LYS A 188 -54.90 -13.50 -8.70
N ALA A 189 -54.02 -14.29 -9.31
CA ALA A 189 -53.67 -14.25 -10.74
C ALA A 189 -54.90 -14.42 -11.65
N PRO A 190 -54.83 -13.86 -12.87
CA PRO A 190 -55.17 -14.67 -14.04
C PRO A 190 -54.10 -14.60 -15.13
N ALA A 191 -53.92 -15.75 -15.77
CA ALA A 191 -53.12 -15.97 -16.97
C ALA A 191 -53.67 -15.19 -18.18
N VAL A 192 -52.78 -14.62 -19.00
CA VAL A 192 -53.09 -14.23 -20.38
C VAL A 192 -51.90 -14.57 -21.28
N GLN A 193 -52.25 -15.06 -22.47
CA GLN A 193 -51.46 -15.81 -23.42
C GLN A 193 -50.58 -14.94 -24.35
N ILE A 194 -49.52 -15.62 -24.81
CA ILE A 194 -48.65 -15.44 -25.97
C ILE A 194 -49.29 -14.67 -27.14
N ILE A 195 -48.58 -13.64 -27.64
CA ILE A 195 -48.60 -13.24 -29.06
C ILE A 195 -47.15 -12.97 -29.50
N GLU A 196 -46.67 -13.80 -30.41
CA GLU A 196 -45.45 -13.60 -31.21
C GLU A 196 -45.65 -12.44 -32.18
N SER A 197 -44.62 -11.60 -32.36
CA SER A 197 -44.33 -10.97 -33.65
C SER A 197 -42.92 -10.38 -33.66
N ASP A 198 -42.04 -11.05 -34.40
CA ASP A 198 -40.86 -10.44 -35.02
C ASP A 198 -41.30 -9.31 -35.99
N PRO A 199 -40.42 -8.34 -36.25
CA PRO A 199 -39.79 -8.38 -37.57
C PRO A 199 -38.30 -8.04 -37.57
N GLN A 200 -37.56 -8.80 -38.40
CA GLN A 200 -36.21 -8.52 -38.84
C GLN A 200 -36.08 -7.17 -39.56
N ILE A 201 -34.96 -6.47 -39.35
CA ILE A 201 -34.17 -5.84 -40.44
C ILE A 201 -32.68 -5.86 -40.07
N ASP A 202 -31.96 -6.72 -40.80
CA ASP A 202 -30.67 -6.55 -41.50
C ASP A 202 -29.72 -5.38 -41.15
N GLY A 203 -28.42 -5.68 -41.06
CA GLY A 203 -27.36 -4.67 -40.92
C GLY A 203 -25.98 -5.27 -40.65
N THR A 204 -25.24 -5.48 -41.73
CA THR A 204 -23.95 -6.16 -41.88
C THR A 204 -22.70 -5.38 -41.43
N SER A 205 -21.58 -6.13 -41.39
CA SER A 205 -20.15 -5.72 -41.35
C SER A 205 -19.55 -5.45 -39.96
N ASP A 206 -18.31 -5.80 -39.65
CA ASP A 206 -17.34 -6.68 -40.29
C ASP A 206 -16.26 -6.99 -39.23
N VAL A 207 -15.75 -8.20 -39.33
CA VAL A 207 -14.46 -8.74 -38.85
C VAL A 207 -13.38 -7.75 -38.39
N ASN A 208 -12.83 -7.98 -37.19
CA ASN A 208 -11.37 -8.09 -37.09
C ASN A 208 -10.94 -8.87 -35.83
N GLU A 209 -10.80 -10.16 -36.03
CA GLU A 209 -10.07 -11.10 -35.19
C GLU A 209 -8.63 -11.13 -35.73
N ILE A 210 -7.66 -10.61 -34.96
CA ILE A 210 -6.24 -10.80 -35.27
C ILE A 210 -5.64 -11.67 -34.18
N ALA A 211 -5.69 -12.98 -34.44
CA ALA A 211 -4.72 -13.92 -33.95
C ALA A 211 -3.65 -14.08 -35.04
N VAL A 212 -2.38 -13.83 -34.69
CA VAL A 212 -1.24 -14.34 -35.47
C VAL A 212 -0.25 -15.00 -34.52
N CYS A 213 -0.05 -16.27 -34.81
CA CYS A 213 0.90 -17.20 -34.21
C CYS A 213 2.37 -16.87 -34.55
N LEU A 214 3.25 -17.29 -33.63
CA LEU A 214 4.55 -17.95 -33.82
C LEU A 214 5.49 -17.47 -34.95
N GLU A 215 6.71 -17.08 -34.57
CA GLU A 215 7.92 -17.69 -35.13
C GLU A 215 9.16 -17.43 -34.28
N SER A 216 9.95 -18.49 -34.15
CA SER A 216 11.17 -18.65 -33.37
C SER A 216 12.30 -17.73 -33.83
N ARG A 217 13.12 -17.27 -32.88
CA ARG A 217 14.49 -16.85 -33.19
C ARG A 217 15.41 -17.13 -32.01
N ASP A 218 16.00 -18.30 -32.07
CA ASP A 218 17.29 -18.59 -31.45
C ASP A 218 18.32 -17.62 -32.02
N GLN A 219 19.07 -16.95 -31.16
CA GLN A 219 20.34 -16.36 -31.54
C GLN A 219 21.32 -16.57 -30.40
N GLU A 220 22.19 -17.55 -30.63
CA GLU A 220 23.42 -17.81 -29.90
C GLU A 220 24.23 -16.51 -29.79
N ILE A 221 24.65 -16.17 -28.56
CA ILE A 221 25.79 -15.28 -28.34
C ILE A 221 26.85 -16.12 -27.64
N MET A 222 27.86 -16.47 -28.43
CA MET A 222 29.16 -16.91 -27.99
C MET A 222 29.88 -15.72 -27.33
N ASP A 223 30.12 -15.80 -26.02
CA ASP A 223 31.18 -15.01 -25.39
C ASP A 223 32.40 -15.92 -25.21
N ASP A 224 33.25 -15.85 -26.22
CA ASP A 224 34.65 -16.25 -26.18
C ASP A 224 35.48 -15.20 -25.43
N SER A 225 36.59 -15.65 -24.85
CA SER A 225 37.78 -14.88 -24.44
C SER A 225 37.97 -14.57 -22.95
N MET A 226 38.55 -15.59 -22.32
CA MET A 226 39.77 -15.60 -21.51
C MET A 226 40.57 -14.30 -21.25
N ASP A 227 41.07 -14.28 -20.00
CA ASP A 227 42.37 -13.81 -19.50
C ASP A 227 42.62 -12.29 -19.33
N VAL A 228 43.06 -11.87 -18.14
CA VAL A 228 44.48 -11.88 -17.74
C VAL A 228 44.63 -11.45 -16.26
N LEU A 229 45.41 -12.24 -15.53
CA LEU A 229 46.01 -11.98 -14.22
C LEU A 229 46.88 -10.72 -14.21
N ASN A 230 46.71 -9.87 -13.20
CA ASN A 230 47.80 -9.26 -12.41
C ASN A 230 47.27 -8.58 -11.15
#